data_AF-A0A2A7H0D5-F1
#
_entry.id   AF-A0A2A7H0D5-F1
#
_cell.length_a   1.000
_cell.length_b   1.000
_cell.length_c   1.000
_cell.angle_alpha   90.00
_cell.angle_beta   90.00
_cell.angle_gamma   90.00
#
_symmetry.space_group_name_H-M   'P 1'
#
loop_
_entity.id
_entity.type
_entity.pdbx_description
1 polymer ?
#
loop_
_entity_poly.entity_id
_entity_poly.type
_entity_poly.pdbx_seq_one_letter_code
_entity_poly.pdbx_strand_id
1 'polypeptide(L)'
;MKNFICTTCGVQYAASVEEPVNCMICNEERQYVNPKGQSWTTLEDLQESHTYKNEIIEEETGLYSITTKPEFAIGQTAYMVNGESFNLLWDCISYFDETTIGKVKELGGLDAIALSHPHYYSTQVEWAERFDVPIYIHEDDKEWVMRPSKYIIFWSGESLQLADGLTIHRLGGHFKGGSVLHWPQGNDGKGILLTGDIIQVVADQQWVSFMYSYPNLIPLPANKVEEMAKRVKPLPFNRLYNAFHRVVKDDANEAVERSAQRYIAALEGKLFHT
;
A
#
# COMPACT_ATOMS: atom_id res chain seq x y z
N MET A 1 16.98 21.54 9.97
CA MET A 1 15.58 21.06 9.94
C MET A 1 15.63 19.58 9.65
N LYS A 2 14.68 18.81 10.16
CA LYS A 2 14.60 17.35 10.03
C LYS A 2 13.25 16.96 9.43
N ASN A 3 13.22 15.89 8.65
CA ASN A 3 11.99 15.27 8.18
C ASN A 3 11.57 14.17 9.16
N PHE A 4 10.67 14.50 10.08
CA PHE A 4 10.24 13.58 11.13
C PHE A 4 9.32 12.47 10.60
N ILE A 5 9.54 11.26 11.09
CA ILE A 5 8.76 10.06 10.81
C ILE A 5 7.99 9.69 12.06
N CYS A 6 6.67 9.52 11.96
CA CYS A 6 5.88 9.00 13.07
C CYS A 6 6.25 7.53 13.30
N THR A 7 6.65 7.16 14.51
CA THR A 7 7.07 5.78 14.82
C THR A 7 5.92 4.76 14.78
N THR A 8 4.66 5.23 14.76
CA THR A 8 3.46 4.37 14.73
C THR A 8 3.03 4.06 13.31
N CYS A 9 2.82 5.08 12.46
CA CYS A 9 2.36 4.87 11.07
C CYS A 9 3.48 4.88 10.03
N GLY A 10 4.68 5.36 10.38
CA GLY A 10 5.84 5.41 9.48
C GLY A 10 5.80 6.56 8.47
N VAL A 11 4.75 7.38 8.44
CA VAL A 11 4.63 8.50 7.51
C VAL A 11 5.58 9.64 7.89
N GLN A 12 6.29 10.15 6.89
CA GLN A 12 7.25 11.25 7.01
C GLN A 12 6.59 12.62 6.75
N TYR A 13 6.97 13.61 7.54
CA TYR A 13 6.46 14.98 7.46
C TYR A 13 7.47 15.91 6.77
N ALA A 14 6.96 17.05 6.28
CA ALA A 14 7.78 18.15 5.81
C ALA A 14 8.82 18.57 6.86
N ALA A 15 9.94 19.12 6.39
CA ALA A 15 11.05 19.46 7.27
C ALA A 15 10.64 20.53 8.29
N SER A 16 10.99 20.32 9.56
CA SER A 16 10.74 21.27 10.66
C SER A 16 11.92 21.31 11.63
N VAL A 17 11.94 22.29 12.54
CA VAL A 17 12.94 22.35 13.63
C VAL A 17 12.53 21.42 14.77
N GLU A 18 11.25 21.46 15.13
CA GLU A 18 10.66 20.67 16.20
C GLU A 18 9.80 19.54 15.61
N GLU A 19 9.63 18.49 16.42
CA GLU A 19 8.72 17.39 16.10
C GLU A 19 7.29 17.91 15.87
N PRO A 20 6.53 17.32 14.92
CA PRO A 20 5.14 17.70 14.75
C PRO A 20 4.34 17.45 16.04
N VAL A 21 3.49 18.41 16.40
CA VAL A 21 2.67 18.33 17.64
C VAL A 21 1.75 17.10 17.60
N ASN A 22 1.24 16.78 16.41
CA ASN A 22 0.37 15.64 16.18
C ASN A 22 0.65 15.00 14.83
N CYS A 23 0.57 13.67 14.77
CA CYS A 23 0.48 12.91 13.53
C CYS A 23 -0.97 12.91 13.04
N MET A 24 -1.22 13.63 11.95
CA MET A 24 -2.54 13.72 11.30
C MET A 24 -3.05 12.36 10.86
N ILE A 25 -2.17 11.47 10.39
CA ILE A 25 -2.54 10.12 9.96
C ILE A 25 -2.98 9.25 11.15
N CYS A 26 -2.27 9.29 12.27
CA CYS A 26 -2.62 8.51 13.47
C CYS A 26 -3.83 9.07 14.23
N ASN A 27 -4.10 10.38 14.13
CA ASN A 27 -5.27 11.01 14.75
C ASN A 27 -6.55 10.79 13.94
N GLU A 28 -6.43 10.26 12.74
CA GLU A 28 -7.56 9.93 11.88
C GLU A 28 -8.13 8.55 12.26
N GLU A 29 -9.45 8.41 12.21
CA GLU A 29 -10.20 7.23 12.70
C GLU A 29 -9.94 5.91 11.96
N ARG A 30 -9.21 5.96 10.85
CA ARG A 30 -8.74 4.81 10.07
C ARG A 30 -7.37 4.32 10.51
N GLN A 31 -6.81 4.98 11.51
CA GLN A 31 -5.62 4.58 12.24
C GLN A 31 -5.88 4.73 13.75
N TYR A 32 -4.79 4.76 14.53
CA TYR A 32 -4.83 4.96 15.97
C TYR A 32 -3.59 5.71 16.44
N VAL A 33 -3.73 6.39 17.57
CA VAL A 33 -2.60 6.91 18.35
C VAL A 33 -2.07 5.77 19.21
N ASN A 34 -0.75 5.56 19.20
CA ASN A 34 -0.14 4.56 20.06
C ASN A 34 -0.54 4.80 21.54
N PRO A 35 -0.90 3.74 22.30
CA PRO A 35 -1.30 3.88 23.70
C PRO A 35 -0.25 4.55 24.60
N LYS A 36 1.04 4.56 24.20
CA LYS A 36 2.14 5.24 24.89
C LYS A 36 2.32 6.71 24.47
N GLY A 37 1.43 7.23 23.62
CA GLY A 37 1.53 8.55 23.02
C GLY A 37 2.26 8.54 21.68
N GLN A 38 2.24 9.68 21.00
CA GLN A 38 2.95 9.85 19.74
C GLN A 38 4.44 10.06 19.98
N SER A 39 5.25 9.49 19.09
CA SER A 39 6.70 9.66 19.09
C SER A 39 7.22 9.74 17.67
N TRP A 40 8.40 10.32 17.53
CA TRP A 40 9.00 10.69 16.27
C TRP A 40 10.43 10.17 16.17
N THR A 41 10.86 9.93 14.93
CA THR A 41 12.23 9.56 14.58
C THR A 41 12.58 10.23 13.24
N THR A 42 13.74 9.91 12.67
CA THR A 42 14.14 10.33 11.32
C THR A 42 14.70 9.15 10.56
N LEU A 43 14.83 9.26 9.24
CA LEU A 43 15.44 8.18 8.45
C LEU A 43 16.90 7.98 8.89
N GLU A 44 17.59 9.09 9.19
CA GLU A 44 18.96 9.10 9.70
C GLU A 44 19.07 8.36 11.03
N ASP A 45 18.21 8.66 12.01
CA ASP A 45 18.21 7.96 13.30
C ASP A 45 17.93 6.46 13.12
N LEU A 46 17.04 6.07 12.20
CA LEU A 46 16.77 4.66 11.91
C LEU A 46 18.00 3.96 11.32
N GLN A 47 18.73 4.61 10.41
CA GLN A 47 19.97 4.08 9.79
C GLN A 47 21.11 3.99 10.81
N GLU A 48 21.32 5.02 11.63
CA GLU A 48 22.36 5.06 12.66
C GLU A 48 22.11 4.07 13.80
N SER A 49 20.84 3.70 14.04
CA SER A 49 20.50 2.69 15.05
C SER A 49 21.09 1.30 14.75
N HIS A 50 21.43 1.02 13.49
CA HIS A 50 21.82 -0.31 12.98
C HIS A 50 20.88 -1.45 13.38
N THR A 51 19.64 -1.13 13.76
CA THR A 51 18.64 -2.08 14.24
C THR A 51 17.88 -2.71 13.08
N TYR A 52 17.66 -1.94 12.01
CA TYR A 52 16.81 -2.31 10.91
C TYR A 52 17.61 -2.75 9.68
N LYS A 53 17.03 -3.65 8.90
CA LYS A 53 17.48 -4.01 7.56
C LYS A 53 16.27 -4.33 6.71
N ASN A 54 16.37 -4.14 5.40
CA ASN A 54 15.33 -4.63 4.50
C ASN A 54 15.65 -6.03 3.97
N GLU A 55 14.63 -6.86 3.95
CA GLU A 55 14.60 -8.15 3.28
C GLU A 55 13.86 -7.96 1.94
N ILE A 56 14.47 -8.46 0.87
CA ILE A 56 13.91 -8.42 -0.48
C ILE A 56 13.81 -9.86 -0.98
N ILE A 57 12.59 -10.31 -1.30
CA ILE A 57 12.31 -11.70 -1.70
C ILE A 57 11.56 -11.69 -3.02
N GLU A 58 11.95 -12.55 -3.95
CA GLU A 58 11.18 -12.82 -5.17
C GLU A 58 9.99 -13.72 -4.83
N GLU A 59 8.78 -13.16 -4.90
CA GLU A 59 7.53 -13.85 -4.57
C GLU A 59 6.95 -14.59 -5.78
N GLU A 60 7.08 -13.98 -6.95
CA GLU A 60 6.74 -14.50 -8.28
C GLU A 60 7.80 -13.98 -9.25
N THR A 61 7.92 -14.57 -10.43
CA THR A 61 8.83 -14.06 -11.47
C THR A 61 8.56 -12.58 -11.74
N GLY A 62 9.53 -11.70 -11.41
CA GLY A 62 9.40 -10.25 -11.58
C GLY A 62 8.57 -9.53 -10.51
N LEU A 63 8.19 -10.18 -9.41
CA LEU A 63 7.55 -9.55 -8.26
C LEU A 63 8.44 -9.72 -7.02
N TYR A 64 8.94 -8.62 -6.47
CA TYR A 64 9.77 -8.64 -5.28
C TYR A 64 9.07 -7.96 -4.11
N SER A 65 8.92 -8.66 -2.99
CA SER A 65 8.49 -8.05 -1.73
C SER A 65 9.68 -7.35 -1.06
N ILE A 66 9.43 -6.20 -0.43
CA ILE A 66 10.41 -5.45 0.36
C ILE A 66 9.81 -5.21 1.75
N THR A 67 10.46 -5.74 2.80
CA THR A 67 10.04 -5.53 4.20
C THR A 67 11.19 -5.17 5.12
N THR A 68 10.91 -4.32 6.10
CA THR A 68 11.84 -3.96 7.16
C THR A 68 11.82 -4.99 8.29
N LYS A 69 13.01 -5.42 8.74
CA LYS A 69 13.23 -6.37 9.84
C LYS A 69 14.16 -5.77 10.90
N PRO A 70 13.80 -5.77 12.19
CA PRO A 70 12.47 -6.09 12.73
C PRO A 70 11.39 -5.14 12.17
N GLU A 71 10.11 -5.46 12.37
CA GLU A 71 9.01 -4.62 11.90
C GLU A 71 9.15 -3.19 12.44
N PHE A 72 8.95 -2.21 11.57
CA PHE A 72 8.89 -0.79 11.91
C PHE A 72 7.50 -0.24 11.58
N ALA A 73 7.01 0.67 12.41
CA ALA A 73 5.67 1.25 12.28
C ALA A 73 4.60 0.16 12.17
N ILE A 74 3.78 0.18 11.11
CA ILE A 74 2.71 -0.80 10.90
C ILE A 74 3.18 -2.12 10.27
N GLY A 75 4.46 -2.25 9.93
CA GLY A 75 5.04 -3.51 9.44
C GLY A 75 4.58 -3.92 8.03
N GLN A 76 4.30 -2.94 7.17
CA GLN A 76 3.83 -3.19 5.81
C GLN A 76 4.93 -3.69 4.86
N THR A 77 4.48 -4.32 3.78
CA THR A 77 5.27 -4.74 2.62
C THR A 77 5.06 -3.76 1.47
N ALA A 78 6.15 -3.29 0.86
CA ALA A 78 6.12 -2.70 -0.47
C ALA A 78 6.47 -3.76 -1.52
N TYR A 79 5.95 -3.62 -2.74
CA TYR A 79 6.21 -4.56 -3.82
C TYR A 79 6.87 -3.86 -5.00
N MET A 80 8.02 -4.38 -5.45
CA MET A 80 8.64 -3.96 -6.70
C MET A 80 8.17 -4.89 -7.82
N VAL A 81 7.50 -4.33 -8.82
CA VAL A 81 7.09 -5.03 -10.05
C VAL A 81 8.10 -4.71 -11.14
N ASN A 82 8.77 -5.74 -11.63
CA ASN A 82 9.67 -5.67 -12.77
C ASN A 82 8.91 -5.92 -14.06
N GLY A 83 8.38 -4.86 -14.66
CA GLY A 83 7.81 -4.93 -16.01
C GLY A 83 8.89 -5.03 -17.09
N GLU A 84 8.51 -5.34 -18.33
CA GLU A 84 9.47 -5.49 -19.44
C GLU A 84 10.27 -4.20 -19.72
N SER A 85 9.65 -3.04 -19.49
CA SER A 85 10.24 -1.71 -19.74
C SER A 85 9.96 -0.69 -18.63
N PHE A 86 9.35 -1.14 -17.53
CA PHE A 86 8.89 -0.25 -16.47
C PHE A 86 8.88 -0.97 -15.12
N ASN A 87 9.73 -0.52 -14.21
CA ASN A 87 9.84 -1.01 -12.85
C ASN A 87 9.08 -0.08 -11.90
N LEU A 88 8.10 -0.64 -11.20
CA LEU A 88 7.24 0.11 -10.29
C LEU A 88 7.45 -0.33 -8.85
N LEU A 89 7.67 0.61 -7.94
CA LEU A 89 7.45 0.36 -6.52
C LEU A 89 5.99 0.67 -6.18
N TRP A 90 5.24 -0.37 -5.83
CA TRP A 90 3.87 -0.29 -5.33
C TRP A 90 3.87 -0.21 -3.80
N ASP A 91 3.22 0.82 -3.28
CA ASP A 91 3.29 1.24 -1.88
C ASP A 91 4.74 1.56 -1.44
N CYS A 92 4.96 1.95 -0.18
CA CYS A 92 6.30 2.33 0.28
C CYS A 92 6.53 1.93 1.75
N ILE A 93 7.81 1.70 2.08
CA ILE A 93 8.30 1.47 3.45
C ILE A 93 9.17 2.64 3.92
N SER A 94 9.23 2.87 5.23
CA SER A 94 9.95 4.04 5.78
C SER A 94 11.46 3.86 5.78
N TYR A 95 11.95 2.68 6.15
CA TYR A 95 13.38 2.42 6.26
C TYR A 95 13.98 1.99 4.93
N PHE A 96 15.13 2.55 4.57
CA PHE A 96 16.02 2.01 3.55
C PHE A 96 17.46 2.49 3.80
N ASP A 97 18.42 1.74 3.29
CA ASP A 97 19.86 2.01 3.41
C ASP A 97 20.58 1.74 2.08
N GLU A 98 21.89 2.02 2.01
CA GLU A 98 22.69 1.79 0.80
C GLU A 98 22.63 0.34 0.30
N THR A 99 22.50 -0.63 1.20
CA THR A 99 22.36 -2.04 0.84
C THR A 99 21.05 -2.29 0.12
N THR A 100 19.95 -1.75 0.64
CA THR A 100 18.62 -1.81 0.01
C THR A 100 18.66 -1.19 -1.38
N ILE A 101 19.27 0.00 -1.49
CA ILE A 101 19.34 0.74 -2.75
C ILE A 101 20.19 -0.01 -3.78
N GLY A 102 21.33 -0.57 -3.35
CA GLY A 102 22.18 -1.41 -4.21
C GLY A 102 21.40 -2.58 -4.79
N LYS A 103 20.66 -3.32 -3.96
CA LYS A 103 19.83 -4.44 -4.40
C LYS A 103 18.72 -4.02 -5.38
N VAL A 104 18.01 -2.93 -5.09
CA VAL A 104 16.96 -2.42 -6.01
C VAL A 104 17.57 -2.02 -7.36
N LYS A 105 18.77 -1.42 -7.38
CA LYS A 105 19.49 -1.12 -8.63
C LYS A 105 19.96 -2.36 -9.37
N GLU A 106 20.43 -3.40 -8.67
CA GLU A 106 20.77 -4.70 -9.26
C GLU A 106 19.56 -5.37 -9.89
N LEU A 107 18.37 -5.17 -9.33
CA LEU A 107 17.08 -5.60 -9.88
C LEU A 107 16.56 -4.68 -11.00
N GLY A 108 17.36 -3.74 -11.50
CA GLY A 108 16.99 -2.87 -12.63
C GLY A 108 16.52 -1.46 -12.24
N GLY A 109 16.51 -1.11 -10.96
CA GLY A 109 16.11 0.22 -10.50
C GLY A 109 14.59 0.43 -10.54
N LEU A 110 14.16 1.68 -10.37
CA LEU A 110 12.76 2.07 -10.39
C LEU A 110 12.54 3.10 -11.52
N ASP A 111 11.36 3.08 -12.13
CA ASP A 111 10.87 4.09 -13.06
C ASP A 111 9.77 4.97 -12.43
N ALA A 112 9.06 4.43 -11.43
CA ALA A 112 8.07 5.18 -10.66
C ALA A 112 7.80 4.54 -9.29
N ILE A 113 7.12 5.32 -8.45
CA ILE A 113 6.45 4.87 -7.23
C ILE A 113 4.95 5.14 -7.41
N ALA A 114 4.08 4.20 -7.04
CA ALA A 114 2.65 4.43 -6.97
C ALA A 114 2.10 3.90 -5.66
N LEU A 115 1.15 4.64 -5.07
CA LEU A 115 0.71 4.40 -3.71
C LEU A 115 -0.78 4.12 -3.68
N SER A 116 -1.17 3.07 -2.95
CA SER A 116 -2.57 2.68 -2.81
C SER A 116 -3.37 3.70 -2.00
N HIS A 117 -2.83 4.14 -0.84
CA HIS A 117 -3.49 5.07 0.08
C HIS A 117 -2.53 5.60 1.17
N PRO A 118 -2.93 6.58 2.01
CA PRO A 118 -2.06 7.35 2.91
C PRO A 118 -1.23 6.59 3.93
N HIS A 119 -1.67 5.42 4.41
CA HIS A 119 -0.90 4.67 5.42
C HIS A 119 0.42 4.12 4.87
N TYR A 120 0.55 4.01 3.55
CA TYR A 120 1.77 3.51 2.90
C TYR A 120 2.59 4.60 2.22
N TYR A 121 2.32 5.87 2.52
CA TYR A 121 3.11 6.99 2.01
C TYR A 121 4.52 7.04 2.62
N SER A 122 4.69 6.57 3.86
CA SER A 122 5.99 6.31 4.46
C SER A 122 7.03 7.42 4.22
N THR A 123 8.23 7.07 3.74
CA THR A 123 9.28 8.00 3.27
C THR A 123 9.31 8.09 1.74
N GLN A 124 8.15 8.03 1.06
CA GLN A 124 8.04 8.05 -0.41
C GLN A 124 8.90 9.10 -1.12
N VAL A 125 9.07 10.29 -0.52
CA VAL A 125 9.86 11.38 -1.11
C VAL A 125 11.35 11.07 -1.05
N GLU A 126 11.84 10.44 0.02
CA GLU A 126 13.24 9.99 0.13
C GLU A 126 13.55 8.94 -0.95
N TRP A 127 12.63 7.99 -1.16
CA TRP A 127 12.75 7.00 -2.23
C TRP A 127 12.75 7.67 -3.60
N ALA A 128 11.79 8.56 -3.87
CA ALA A 128 11.71 9.26 -5.14
C ALA A 128 12.94 10.13 -5.44
N GLU A 129 13.46 10.85 -4.44
CA GLU A 129 14.68 11.65 -4.57
C GLU A 129 15.92 10.77 -4.80
N ARG A 130 15.98 9.60 -4.14
CA ARG A 130 17.10 8.66 -4.29
C ARG A 130 17.15 7.99 -5.66
N PHE A 131 16.00 7.64 -6.22
CA PHE A 131 15.90 6.96 -7.51
C PHE A 131 15.62 7.93 -8.68
N ASP A 132 15.35 9.20 -8.39
CA ASP A 132 14.98 10.25 -9.36
C ASP A 132 13.72 9.90 -10.19
N VAL A 133 12.66 9.45 -9.50
CA VAL A 133 11.43 8.92 -10.12
C VAL A 133 10.16 9.63 -9.64
N PRO A 134 9.11 9.72 -10.47
CA PRO A 134 7.81 10.26 -10.05
C PRO A 134 7.10 9.38 -9.03
N ILE A 135 6.25 10.01 -8.22
CA ILE A 135 5.32 9.37 -7.30
C ILE A 135 3.88 9.64 -7.77
N TYR A 136 3.09 8.59 -7.97
CA TYR A 136 1.68 8.69 -8.34
C TYR A 136 0.76 8.54 -7.13
N ILE A 137 -0.02 9.59 -6.86
CA ILE A 137 -1.02 9.64 -5.78
C ILE A 137 -2.36 10.06 -6.37
N HIS A 138 -3.46 9.40 -5.99
CA HIS A 138 -4.78 9.83 -6.43
C HIS A 138 -5.15 11.19 -5.80
N GLU A 139 -5.70 12.13 -6.57
CA GLU A 139 -5.95 13.51 -6.13
C GLU A 139 -6.88 13.63 -4.91
N ASP A 140 -7.82 12.69 -4.77
CA ASP A 140 -8.72 12.63 -3.61
C ASP A 140 -8.00 12.34 -2.28
N ASP A 141 -6.76 11.88 -2.31
CA ASP A 141 -5.95 11.67 -1.11
C ASP A 141 -4.87 12.76 -0.92
N LYS A 142 -4.89 13.83 -1.74
CA LYS A 142 -3.90 14.91 -1.70
C LYS A 142 -3.75 15.58 -0.34
N GLU A 143 -4.84 15.69 0.42
CA GLU A 143 -4.82 16.29 1.77
C GLU A 143 -3.97 15.48 2.77
N TRP A 144 -3.74 14.19 2.50
CA TRP A 144 -2.97 13.30 3.36
C TRP A 144 -1.46 13.31 3.06
N VAL A 145 -1.00 14.14 2.11
CA VAL A 145 0.42 14.30 1.80
C VAL A 145 1.10 15.18 2.84
N MET A 146 1.81 14.55 3.79
CA MET A 146 2.47 15.24 4.90
C MET A 146 3.84 15.84 4.55
N ARG A 147 4.51 15.33 3.50
CA ARG A 147 5.72 15.92 2.90
C ARG A 147 5.46 16.25 1.43
N PRO A 148 5.29 17.53 1.05
CA PRO A 148 5.14 17.91 -0.34
C PRO A 148 6.45 17.70 -1.10
N SER A 149 6.36 17.40 -2.40
CA SER A 149 7.52 17.20 -3.27
C SER A 149 7.18 17.50 -4.73
N LYS A 150 8.18 17.93 -5.51
CA LYS A 150 8.07 18.10 -6.97
C LYS A 150 7.90 16.77 -7.71
N TYR A 151 8.26 15.66 -7.09
CA TYR A 151 8.14 14.32 -7.68
C TYR A 151 6.70 13.79 -7.62
N ILE A 152 5.82 14.41 -6.82
CA ILE A 152 4.43 13.95 -6.67
C ILE A 152 3.59 14.41 -7.87
N ILE A 153 3.03 13.43 -8.58
CA ILE A 153 2.05 13.60 -9.63
C ILE A 153 0.70 13.15 -9.08
N PHE A 154 -0.23 14.09 -9.01
CA PHE A 154 -1.61 13.77 -8.69
C PHE A 154 -2.34 13.29 -9.94
N TRP A 155 -2.92 12.10 -9.88
CA TRP A 155 -3.77 11.56 -10.94
C TRP A 155 -5.24 11.57 -10.52
N SER A 156 -6.13 11.57 -11.51
CA SER A 156 -7.57 11.72 -11.33
C SER A 156 -8.34 10.64 -12.10
N GLY A 157 -9.63 10.53 -11.78
CA GLY A 157 -10.51 9.56 -12.40
C GLY A 157 -10.39 8.17 -11.78
N GLU A 158 -10.84 7.17 -12.52
CA GLU A 158 -11.04 5.84 -11.95
C GLU A 158 -9.90 4.86 -12.23
N SER A 159 -9.02 5.19 -13.16
CA SER A 159 -7.87 4.37 -13.50
C SER A 159 -6.78 5.20 -14.16
N LEU A 160 -5.53 4.80 -13.93
CA LEU A 160 -4.34 5.36 -14.57
C LEU A 160 -3.51 4.22 -15.15
N GLN A 161 -3.30 4.22 -16.46
CA GLN A 161 -2.33 3.35 -17.11
C GLN A 161 -0.93 3.96 -16.95
N LEU A 162 -0.05 3.31 -16.19
CA LEU A 162 1.32 3.76 -15.96
C LEU A 162 2.25 3.39 -17.11
N ALA A 163 2.11 2.16 -17.58
CA ALA A 163 2.87 1.57 -18.66
C ALA A 163 2.05 0.47 -19.33
N ASP A 164 2.56 -0.11 -20.41
CA ASP A 164 1.95 -1.29 -21.02
C ASP A 164 1.90 -2.44 -20.00
N GLY A 165 0.69 -2.86 -19.64
CA GLY A 165 0.48 -3.94 -18.67
C GLY A 165 0.53 -3.52 -17.20
N LEU A 166 0.56 -2.23 -16.85
CA LEU A 166 0.45 -1.77 -15.46
C LEU A 166 -0.60 -0.68 -15.33
N THR A 167 -1.71 -1.00 -14.67
CA THR A 167 -2.83 -0.07 -14.48
C THR A 167 -3.21 0.04 -13.01
N ILE A 168 -3.29 1.27 -12.52
CA ILE A 168 -3.85 1.57 -11.20
C ILE A 168 -5.35 1.73 -11.37
N HIS A 169 -6.13 1.15 -10.46
CA HIS A 169 -7.58 1.32 -10.38
C HIS A 169 -7.95 1.93 -9.04
N ARG A 170 -8.67 3.06 -9.07
CA ARG A 170 -9.22 3.69 -7.87
C ARG A 170 -10.51 2.96 -7.49
N LEU A 171 -10.55 2.42 -6.27
CA LEU A 171 -11.71 1.73 -5.70
C LEU A 171 -12.40 2.54 -4.60
N GLY A 172 -11.65 3.42 -3.94
CA GLY A 172 -12.08 4.12 -2.75
C GLY A 172 -12.32 3.17 -1.56
N GLY A 173 -13.19 3.57 -0.64
CA GLY A 173 -13.54 2.78 0.54
C GLY A 173 -12.72 3.21 1.75
N HIS A 174 -11.62 2.50 2.04
CA HIS A 174 -10.71 2.80 3.15
C HIS A 174 -10.19 4.25 3.09
N PHE A 175 -9.77 4.70 1.91
CA PHE A 175 -9.55 6.11 1.60
C PHE A 175 -10.33 6.49 0.35
N LYS A 176 -10.62 7.78 0.18
CA LYS A 176 -11.39 8.23 -0.97
C LYS A 176 -10.64 7.92 -2.27
N GLY A 177 -9.34 8.18 -2.33
CA GLY A 177 -8.43 7.83 -3.42
C GLY A 177 -7.86 6.40 -3.38
N GLY A 178 -8.33 5.56 -2.44
CA GLY A 178 -7.82 4.21 -2.24
C GLY A 178 -7.79 3.39 -3.53
N SER A 179 -6.62 2.84 -3.86
CA SER A 179 -6.32 2.26 -5.16
C SER A 179 -5.66 0.88 -5.10
N VAL A 180 -5.79 0.12 -6.18
CA VAL A 180 -5.15 -1.18 -6.38
C VAL A 180 -4.36 -1.18 -7.68
N LEU A 181 -3.28 -1.96 -7.77
CA LEU A 181 -2.50 -2.15 -9.00
C LEU A 181 -2.87 -3.47 -9.66
N HIS A 182 -3.23 -3.40 -10.93
CA HIS A 182 -3.45 -4.57 -11.78
C HIS A 182 -2.27 -4.78 -12.73
N TRP A 183 -1.71 -5.99 -12.67
CA TRP A 183 -0.61 -6.45 -13.52
C TRP A 183 -1.00 -7.75 -14.24
N PRO A 184 -1.62 -7.68 -15.44
CA PRO A 184 -2.10 -8.86 -16.18
C PRO A 184 -1.00 -9.83 -16.62
N GLN A 185 0.24 -9.39 -16.82
CA GLN A 185 1.35 -10.25 -17.24
C GLN A 185 1.96 -11.06 -16.08
N GLY A 186 1.71 -10.66 -14.83
CA GLY A 186 2.18 -11.40 -13.66
C GLY A 186 1.57 -12.80 -13.57
N ASN A 187 2.19 -13.67 -12.75
CA ASN A 187 1.77 -15.06 -12.57
C ASN A 187 1.61 -15.82 -13.90
N ASP A 188 2.67 -15.83 -14.72
CA ASP A 188 2.69 -16.47 -16.05
C ASP A 188 1.53 -16.01 -16.97
N GLY A 189 1.20 -14.71 -16.93
CA GLY A 189 0.12 -14.12 -17.73
C GLY A 189 -1.30 -14.38 -17.21
N LYS A 190 -1.46 -14.95 -16.01
CA LYS A 190 -2.78 -15.11 -15.36
C LYS A 190 -3.19 -13.90 -14.54
N GLY A 191 -2.28 -12.97 -14.31
CA GLY A 191 -2.49 -11.67 -13.69
C GLY A 191 -2.36 -11.67 -12.17
N ILE A 192 -1.91 -10.53 -11.66
CA ILE A 192 -1.75 -10.22 -10.23
C ILE A 192 -2.48 -8.92 -9.90
N LEU A 193 -3.15 -8.90 -8.76
CA LEU A 193 -3.70 -7.68 -8.15
C LEU A 193 -2.95 -7.35 -6.85
N LEU A 194 -2.27 -6.21 -6.78
CA LEU A 194 -1.66 -5.71 -5.55
C LEU A 194 -2.62 -4.71 -4.90
N THR A 195 -3.05 -4.99 -3.67
CA THR A 195 -4.23 -4.31 -3.10
C THR A 195 -3.95 -3.44 -1.90
N GLY A 196 -2.71 -3.40 -1.40
CA GLY A 196 -2.43 -2.78 -0.12
C GLY A 196 -3.31 -3.42 0.97
N ASP A 197 -4.17 -2.65 1.62
CA ASP A 197 -5.29 -3.17 2.42
C ASP A 197 -6.67 -2.70 1.90
N ILE A 198 -6.74 -2.08 0.71
CA ILE A 198 -8.01 -1.69 0.07
C ILE A 198 -8.91 -2.91 -0.15
N ILE A 199 -8.28 -4.04 -0.51
CA ILE A 199 -8.87 -5.38 -0.42
C ILE A 199 -7.91 -6.23 0.40
N GLN A 200 -8.30 -6.58 1.63
CA GLN A 200 -7.42 -7.22 2.59
C GLN A 200 -7.58 -8.74 2.58
N VAL A 201 -6.48 -9.48 2.39
CA VAL A 201 -6.47 -10.94 2.58
C VAL A 201 -6.56 -11.26 4.06
N VAL A 202 -7.55 -12.08 4.44
CA VAL A 202 -7.78 -12.44 5.85
C VAL A 202 -6.99 -13.70 6.24
N ALA A 203 -7.15 -14.17 7.48
CA ALA A 203 -6.39 -15.31 8.00
C ALA A 203 -6.60 -16.59 7.17
N ASP A 204 -7.85 -16.85 6.75
CA ASP A 204 -8.13 -17.84 5.71
C ASP A 204 -7.85 -17.22 4.34
N GLN A 205 -6.70 -17.55 3.77
CA GLN A 205 -6.17 -16.98 2.52
C GLN A 205 -6.95 -17.40 1.26
N GLN A 206 -8.09 -18.08 1.42
CA GLN A 206 -9.09 -18.22 0.35
C GLN A 206 -10.10 -17.07 0.33
N TRP A 207 -10.00 -16.10 1.23
CA TRP A 207 -10.95 -15.00 1.36
C TRP A 207 -10.26 -13.66 1.55
N VAL A 208 -11.00 -12.62 1.19
CA VAL A 208 -10.70 -11.22 1.49
C VAL A 208 -11.78 -10.57 2.35
N SER A 209 -11.50 -9.38 2.88
CA SER A 209 -12.45 -8.51 3.58
C SER A 209 -12.20 -7.04 3.22
N PHE A 210 -13.16 -6.19 3.54
CA PHE A 210 -13.21 -4.78 3.17
C PHE A 210 -13.52 -3.97 4.43
N MET A 211 -12.73 -2.95 4.76
CA MET A 211 -12.96 -2.14 5.96
C MET A 211 -12.74 -0.67 5.68
N TYR A 212 -13.50 0.16 6.39
CA TYR A 212 -13.23 1.60 6.45
C TYR A 212 -12.04 1.85 7.36
N SER A 213 -11.93 1.10 8.47
CA SER A 213 -10.81 1.15 9.41
C SER A 213 -10.48 -0.25 9.89
N TYR A 214 -9.34 -0.80 9.47
CA TYR A 214 -8.86 -2.09 9.97
C TYR A 214 -8.46 -2.05 11.46
N PRO A 215 -7.72 -1.03 11.94
CA PRO A 215 -7.33 -0.97 13.36
C PRO A 215 -8.53 -0.87 14.33
N ASN A 216 -9.60 -0.17 13.90
CA ASN A 216 -10.79 0.03 14.74
C ASN A 216 -11.97 -0.89 14.35
N LEU A 217 -11.73 -1.83 13.44
CA LEU A 217 -12.71 -2.81 12.96
C LEU A 217 -14.03 -2.20 12.45
N ILE A 218 -13.96 -1.05 11.75
CA ILE A 218 -15.12 -0.39 11.17
C ILE A 218 -15.38 -0.92 9.75
N PRO A 219 -16.54 -1.53 9.47
CA PRO A 219 -16.86 -2.07 8.15
C PRO A 219 -17.10 -0.96 7.12
N LEU A 220 -16.89 -1.28 5.84
CA LEU A 220 -17.44 -0.48 4.74
C LEU A 220 -18.92 -0.78 4.56
N PRO A 221 -19.73 0.18 4.07
CA PRO A 221 -21.13 -0.08 3.77
C PRO A 221 -21.27 -1.03 2.57
N ALA A 222 -22.35 -1.83 2.58
CA ALA A 222 -22.59 -2.89 1.59
C ALA A 222 -22.54 -2.40 0.14
N ASN A 223 -23.10 -1.23 -0.15
CA ASN A 223 -23.09 -0.63 -1.50
C ASN A 223 -21.67 -0.32 -1.99
N LYS A 224 -20.76 0.14 -1.10
CA LYS A 224 -19.37 0.40 -1.46
C LYS A 224 -18.63 -0.90 -1.74
N VAL A 225 -18.82 -1.93 -0.92
CA VAL A 225 -18.22 -3.26 -1.18
C VAL A 225 -18.71 -3.84 -2.51
N GLU A 226 -19.99 -3.69 -2.82
CA GLU A 226 -20.56 -4.12 -4.10
C GLU A 226 -19.91 -3.38 -5.28
N GLU A 227 -19.73 -2.06 -5.17
CA GLU A 227 -19.06 -1.22 -6.18
C GLU A 227 -17.60 -1.66 -6.41
N MET A 228 -16.84 -1.88 -5.34
CA MET A 228 -15.45 -2.34 -5.40
C MET A 228 -15.35 -3.70 -6.10
N ALA A 229 -16.20 -4.65 -5.73
CA ALA A 229 -16.21 -5.98 -6.34
C ALA A 229 -16.58 -5.91 -7.84
N LYS A 230 -17.60 -5.12 -8.21
CA LYS A 230 -17.99 -4.89 -9.61
C LYS A 230 -16.85 -4.28 -10.43
N ARG A 231 -16.03 -3.42 -9.82
CA ARG A 231 -14.92 -2.75 -10.50
C ARG A 231 -13.79 -3.70 -10.87
N VAL A 232 -13.40 -4.59 -9.95
CA VAL A 232 -12.28 -5.51 -10.20
C VAL A 232 -12.68 -6.79 -10.91
N LYS A 233 -13.97 -7.16 -10.88
CA LYS A 233 -14.52 -8.32 -11.60
C LYS A 233 -14.04 -8.48 -13.05
N PRO A 234 -14.07 -7.46 -13.93
CA PRO A 234 -13.61 -7.61 -15.32
C PRO A 234 -12.09 -7.73 -15.48
N LEU A 235 -11.30 -7.52 -14.42
CA LEU A 235 -9.84 -7.56 -14.49
C LEU A 235 -9.35 -9.03 -14.41
N PRO A 236 -8.51 -9.50 -15.35
CA PRO A 236 -7.92 -10.83 -15.27
C PRO A 236 -6.82 -10.86 -14.19
N PHE A 237 -7.06 -11.55 -13.08
CA PHE A 237 -6.04 -11.83 -12.08
C PHE A 237 -6.31 -13.15 -11.36
N ASN A 238 -5.26 -13.94 -11.17
CA ASN A 238 -5.30 -15.21 -10.44
C ASN A 238 -4.70 -15.07 -9.04
N ARG A 239 -3.69 -14.18 -8.86
CA ARG A 239 -3.11 -13.86 -7.54
C ARG A 239 -3.62 -12.53 -7.00
N LEU A 240 -3.68 -12.43 -5.68
CA LEU A 240 -3.87 -11.16 -4.97
C LEU A 240 -2.92 -11.06 -3.78
N TYR A 241 -2.13 -10.00 -3.72
CA TYR A 241 -1.19 -9.70 -2.64
C TYR A 241 -1.60 -8.45 -1.87
N ASN A 242 -1.66 -8.55 -0.55
CA ASN A 242 -1.89 -7.41 0.34
C ASN A 242 -0.58 -6.90 0.97
N ALA A 243 -0.64 -5.80 1.70
CA ALA A 243 0.52 -5.18 2.34
C ALA A 243 1.08 -5.94 3.56
N PHE A 244 0.57 -7.13 3.90
CA PHE A 244 0.96 -7.88 5.10
C PHE A 244 1.38 -9.33 4.77
N HIS A 245 1.98 -9.53 3.59
CA HIS A 245 2.43 -10.83 3.07
C HIS A 245 1.38 -11.95 3.09
N ARG A 246 0.10 -11.59 2.96
CA ARG A 246 -0.97 -12.58 2.77
C ARG A 246 -1.39 -12.57 1.31
N VAL A 247 -1.60 -13.77 0.79
CA VAL A 247 -1.76 -13.98 -0.65
C VAL A 247 -2.95 -14.89 -0.89
N VAL A 248 -3.93 -14.44 -1.68
CA VAL A 248 -4.83 -15.39 -2.32
C VAL A 248 -4.06 -15.98 -3.49
N LYS A 249 -3.67 -17.25 -3.35
CA LYS A 249 -2.90 -17.94 -4.38
C LYS A 249 -3.77 -18.15 -5.61
N ASP A 250 -4.78 -18.99 -5.59
CA ASP A 250 -5.55 -19.28 -6.80
C ASP A 250 -6.97 -18.69 -6.74
N ASP A 251 -7.56 -18.45 -7.92
CA ASP A 251 -8.94 -17.99 -8.09
C ASP A 251 -9.24 -16.70 -7.29
N ALA A 252 -8.29 -15.76 -7.31
CA ALA A 252 -8.36 -14.54 -6.51
C ALA A 252 -9.50 -13.61 -6.93
N ASN A 253 -9.85 -13.54 -8.23
CA ASN A 253 -10.99 -12.74 -8.69
C ASN A 253 -12.30 -13.28 -8.11
N GLU A 254 -12.50 -14.59 -8.20
CA GLU A 254 -13.61 -15.30 -7.58
C GLU A 254 -13.59 -15.14 -6.05
N ALA A 255 -12.41 -15.01 -5.45
CA ALA A 255 -12.25 -14.78 -4.01
C ALA A 255 -12.81 -13.44 -3.58
N VAL A 256 -12.54 -12.40 -4.36
CA VAL A 256 -13.13 -11.08 -4.13
C VAL A 256 -14.64 -11.14 -4.28
N GLU A 257 -15.16 -11.78 -5.33
CA GLU A 257 -16.61 -11.88 -5.56
C GLU A 257 -17.33 -12.60 -4.41
N ARG A 258 -16.88 -13.81 -4.05
CA ARG A 258 -17.51 -14.60 -2.97
C ARG A 258 -17.38 -13.92 -1.61
N SER A 259 -16.25 -13.26 -1.35
CA SER A 259 -16.06 -12.47 -0.12
C SER A 259 -17.00 -11.29 -0.06
N ALA A 260 -17.16 -10.53 -1.15
CA ALA A 260 -18.07 -9.39 -1.21
C ALA A 260 -19.52 -9.81 -0.95
N GLN A 261 -19.98 -10.89 -1.59
CA GLN A 261 -21.32 -11.45 -1.36
C GLN A 261 -21.53 -11.85 0.11
N ARG A 262 -20.56 -12.57 0.70
CA ARG A 262 -20.62 -12.99 2.10
C ARG A 262 -20.61 -11.79 3.06
N TYR A 263 -19.77 -10.79 2.78
CA TYR A 263 -19.64 -9.58 3.57
C TYR A 263 -20.94 -8.76 3.56
N ILE A 264 -21.52 -8.56 2.37
CA ILE A 264 -22.79 -7.85 2.20
C ILE A 264 -23.92 -8.60 2.93
N ALA A 265 -24.00 -9.93 2.75
CA ALA A 265 -24.99 -10.74 3.47
C ALA A 265 -24.85 -10.64 4.99
N ALA A 266 -23.63 -10.51 5.51
CA ALA A 266 -23.38 -10.28 6.95
C ALA A 266 -23.95 -8.92 7.40
N LEU A 267 -23.63 -7.84 6.69
CA LEU A 267 -24.11 -6.50 7.03
C LEU A 267 -25.64 -6.36 6.92
N GLU A 268 -26.25 -7.09 5.99
CA GLU A 268 -27.70 -7.12 5.80
C GLU A 268 -28.42 -8.09 6.75
N GLY A 269 -27.69 -8.79 7.62
CA GLY A 269 -28.26 -9.78 8.55
C GLY A 269 -28.77 -11.06 7.87
N LYS A 270 -28.43 -11.30 6.61
CA LYS A 270 -28.84 -12.47 5.82
C LYS A 270 -27.90 -13.67 5.96
N LEU A 271 -26.69 -13.44 6.45
CA LEU A 271 -25.69 -14.51 6.64
C LEU A 271 -25.95 -15.34 7.89
N PHE A 272 -26.57 -14.76 8.91
CA PHE A 272 -26.65 -15.34 10.24
C PHE A 272 -27.97 -16.10 10.45
N HIS A 273 -27.86 -17.29 11.03
CA HIS A 273 -28.99 -18.10 11.52
C HIS A 273 -28.97 -18.27 13.04
N THR A 274 -28.13 -17.47 13.72
CA THR A 274 -27.90 -17.49 15.16
C THR A 274 -29.03 -16.86 15.94
#